data_AF-A0A351UJP4-F1
#
_entry.id   AF-A0A351UJP4-F1
#
_cell.length_a   1.000
_cell.length_b   1.000
_cell.length_c   1.000
_cell.angle_alpha   90.00
_cell.angle_beta   90.00
_cell.angle_gamma   90.00
#
_symmetry.space_group_name_H-M   'P 1'
#
loop_
_entity.id
_entity.type
_entity.pdbx_description
1 polymer ?
#
loop_
_entity_poly.entity_id
_entity_poly.type
_entity_poly.pdbx_seq_one_letter_code
_entity_poly.pdbx_strand_id
1 'polypeptide(L)'
;MLRKLLSIVSLPVFFASLSFAQTPAFEDLQPLTAADIQAGVLVSDDLQAQKKWGVSYILNGTLTVNDEKILFNTPDGRIFELDMSRRKARKFNGQTVHLEAKAKQADDMSVLKVSGIEKYDPALHELTLPPYQAKRRRAEVVSDLDGTLTVNNIRWFQASVPAKDSFDWATASIKPELVKNVYFVKKPFAPEWIAAHSLLTFTFEKGGLTDANGNEASGLSLTIEAFLREGQSYGLVSGMKKKFGIVWMLTTWEDYAARTALYDTDSPRLIPYAVNFTHEQKAQMVREAVKLAAVNRDGEFYDTITNNCTNNLVLIMNHVLPENRRMKMWTIPYLVFNLRATMPVWVPAYLQKKGLLGEEMAPVTAANYQIPLP
;
A
#
# COMPACT_ATOMS: atom_id res chain seq x y z
N MET A 1 59.50 50.45 -21.81
CA MET A 1 58.99 49.95 -20.51
C MET A 1 57.59 49.39 -20.70
N LEU A 2 57.49 48.06 -20.82
CA LEU A 2 56.25 47.31 -20.99
C LEU A 2 55.50 47.26 -19.64
N ARG A 3 54.28 47.79 -19.56
CA ARG A 3 53.33 47.45 -18.48
C ARG A 3 52.18 46.66 -19.10
N LYS A 4 52.13 45.37 -18.76
CA LYS A 4 51.07 44.42 -19.09
C LYS A 4 49.79 44.81 -18.34
N LEU A 5 48.68 45.02 -19.07
CA LEU A 5 47.34 44.91 -18.52
C LEU A 5 46.96 43.42 -18.49
N LEU A 6 46.72 42.87 -17.31
CA LEU A 6 46.02 41.59 -17.14
C LEU A 6 44.52 41.86 -17.31
N SER A 7 43.92 41.34 -18.37
CA SER A 7 42.47 41.18 -18.46
C SER A 7 42.09 39.88 -17.75
N ILE A 8 41.45 40.00 -16.58
CA ILE A 8 40.79 38.89 -15.89
C ILE A 8 39.47 38.65 -16.63
N VAL A 9 39.40 37.55 -17.39
CA VAL A 9 38.14 37.03 -17.93
C VAL A 9 37.47 36.25 -16.81
N SER A 10 36.46 36.85 -16.19
CA SER A 10 35.53 36.16 -15.30
C SER A 10 34.62 35.24 -16.12
N LEU A 11 34.92 33.94 -16.11
CA LEU A 11 33.95 32.93 -16.56
C LEU A 11 32.80 32.87 -15.54
N PRO A 12 31.53 32.96 -15.96
CA PRO A 12 30.42 32.68 -15.07
C PRO A 12 30.40 31.18 -14.77
N VAL A 13 30.66 30.83 -13.51
CA VAL A 13 30.37 29.50 -12.98
C VAL A 13 28.84 29.37 -12.91
N PHE A 14 28.26 28.65 -13.87
CA PHE A 14 26.88 28.20 -13.77
C PHE A 14 26.81 27.13 -12.68
N PHE A 15 26.46 27.54 -11.45
CA PHE A 15 25.85 26.63 -10.51
C PHE A 15 24.48 26.26 -11.06
N ALA A 16 24.36 25.08 -11.66
CA ALA A 16 23.06 24.44 -11.84
C ALA A 16 22.50 24.19 -10.44
N SER A 17 21.54 25.01 -10.03
CA SER A 17 20.73 24.74 -8.85
C SER A 17 20.02 23.41 -9.09
N LEU A 18 20.44 22.39 -8.33
CA LEU A 18 19.65 21.18 -8.14
C LEU A 18 18.31 21.64 -7.55
N SER A 19 17.31 21.80 -8.41
CA SER A 19 15.93 22.02 -7.99
C SER A 19 15.45 20.72 -7.37
N PHE A 20 15.59 20.62 -6.04
CA PHE A 20 14.83 19.66 -5.26
C PHE A 20 13.36 19.86 -5.61
N ALA A 21 12.68 18.77 -5.96
CA ALA A 21 11.28 18.76 -6.30
C ALA A 21 10.50 19.51 -5.20
N GLN A 22 9.90 20.64 -5.58
CA GLN A 22 9.05 21.40 -4.67
C GLN A 22 7.96 20.49 -4.12
N THR A 23 7.83 20.51 -2.80
CA THR A 23 6.72 19.94 -2.03
C THR A 23 5.41 20.35 -2.70
N PRO A 24 4.46 19.43 -2.99
CA PRO A 24 3.11 19.86 -3.31
C PRO A 24 2.54 20.58 -2.09
N ALA A 25 2.20 21.86 -2.24
CA ALA A 25 1.66 22.68 -1.17
C ALA A 25 0.18 22.34 -0.95
N PHE A 26 -0.30 22.60 0.27
CA PHE A 26 -1.72 22.45 0.63
C PHE A 26 -2.66 23.23 -0.31
N GLU A 27 -2.16 24.29 -0.96
CA GLU A 27 -2.86 25.05 -2.00
C GLU A 27 -3.37 24.17 -3.15
N ASP A 28 -2.71 23.05 -3.46
CA ASP A 28 -3.12 22.12 -4.53
C ASP A 28 -4.44 21.36 -4.20
N LEU A 29 -4.86 21.36 -2.93
CA LEU A 29 -6.12 20.76 -2.46
C LEU A 29 -7.22 21.78 -2.21
N GLN A 30 -6.87 23.07 -2.08
CA GLN A 30 -7.84 24.15 -1.86
C GLN A 30 -8.92 24.30 -2.94
N PRO A 31 -8.70 23.98 -4.23
CA PRO A 31 -9.75 24.07 -5.23
C PRO A 31 -10.71 22.86 -5.23
N LEU A 32 -10.44 21.80 -4.46
CA LEU A 32 -11.29 20.61 -4.45
C LEU A 32 -12.46 20.77 -3.47
N THR A 33 -13.66 20.99 -4.00
CA THR A 33 -14.88 21.01 -3.19
C THR A 33 -15.49 19.61 -3.05
N ALA A 34 -16.36 19.43 -2.05
CA ALA A 34 -17.18 18.21 -1.93
C ALA A 34 -18.02 17.95 -3.20
N ALA A 35 -18.41 19.01 -3.92
CA ALA A 35 -19.12 18.92 -5.18
C ALA A 35 -18.22 18.45 -6.32
N ASP A 36 -16.96 18.87 -6.38
CA ASP A 36 -15.99 18.42 -7.41
C ASP A 36 -15.67 16.93 -7.27
N ILE A 37 -15.60 16.44 -6.04
CA ILE A 37 -15.40 15.02 -5.72
C ILE A 37 -16.64 14.20 -6.09
N GLN A 38 -17.85 14.72 -5.81
CA GLN A 38 -19.11 14.06 -6.19
C GLN A 38 -19.40 14.11 -7.70
N ALA A 39 -18.95 15.17 -8.38
CA ALA A 39 -19.07 15.35 -9.82
C ALA A 39 -18.01 14.56 -10.63
N GLY A 40 -17.09 13.86 -9.96
CA GLY A 40 -16.05 13.09 -10.62
C GLY A 40 -14.98 13.96 -11.29
N VAL A 41 -14.76 15.20 -10.83
CA VAL A 41 -13.72 16.08 -11.38
C VAL A 41 -12.30 15.59 -11.05
N LEU A 42 -12.16 14.71 -10.05
CA LEU A 42 -10.92 13.94 -9.79
C LEU A 42 -10.72 12.76 -10.74
N VAL A 43 -11.67 12.48 -11.63
CA VAL A 43 -11.53 11.46 -12.67
C VAL A 43 -10.69 12.08 -13.77
N SER A 44 -9.36 11.87 -13.71
CA SER A 44 -8.51 12.15 -14.86
C SER A 44 -9.08 11.42 -16.09
N ASP A 45 -8.90 11.97 -17.29
CA ASP A 45 -9.29 11.29 -18.54
C ASP A 45 -8.66 9.88 -18.65
N ASP A 46 -7.57 9.65 -17.92
CA ASP A 46 -6.86 8.38 -17.76
C ASP A 46 -7.63 7.31 -16.94
N LEU A 47 -8.64 7.71 -16.18
CA LEU A 47 -9.56 6.80 -15.46
C LEU A 47 -10.71 6.34 -16.38
N GLN A 48 -11.14 7.13 -17.36
CA GLN A 48 -12.21 6.74 -18.30
C GLN A 48 -11.78 5.61 -19.26
N ALA A 49 -10.47 5.42 -19.46
CA ALA A 49 -9.91 4.35 -20.31
C ALA A 49 -9.68 3.00 -19.59
N GLN A 50 -9.83 2.92 -18.26
CA GLN A 50 -9.45 1.75 -17.46
C GLN A 50 -10.55 0.69 -17.34
N LYS A 51 -10.86 0.06 -18.47
CA LYS A 51 -11.96 -0.92 -18.52
C LYS A 51 -11.74 -2.25 -17.78
N LYS A 52 -10.61 -2.52 -17.09
CA LYS A 52 -10.41 -3.71 -16.18
C LYS A 52 -9.20 -3.62 -15.22
N TRP A 53 -8.44 -2.52 -15.18
CA TRP A 53 -7.06 -2.54 -14.71
C TRP A 53 -6.76 -1.43 -13.70
N GLY A 54 -6.79 -1.75 -12.40
CA GLY A 54 -6.73 -0.77 -11.30
C GLY A 54 -5.40 -0.64 -10.58
N VAL A 55 -4.41 -1.50 -10.87
CA VAL A 55 -3.10 -1.47 -10.19
C VAL A 55 -2.01 -1.18 -11.21
N SER A 56 -1.24 -0.12 -11.01
CA SER A 56 -0.18 0.27 -11.94
C SER A 56 1.16 -0.37 -11.59
N TYR A 57 1.87 -0.81 -12.63
CA TYR A 57 3.22 -1.34 -12.55
C TYR A 57 4.19 -0.58 -13.45
N ILE A 58 5.42 -0.41 -12.96
CA ILE A 58 6.60 -0.08 -13.76
C ILE A 58 7.67 -1.12 -13.44
N LEU A 59 8.07 -1.89 -14.45
CA LEU A 59 8.96 -3.04 -14.28
C LEU A 59 10.07 -3.02 -15.32
N ASN A 60 11.22 -3.58 -14.97
CA ASN A 60 12.29 -3.89 -15.90
C ASN A 60 12.45 -5.42 -15.95
N GLY A 61 12.75 -5.97 -17.12
CA GLY A 61 12.85 -7.41 -17.29
C GLY A 61 13.00 -7.83 -18.75
N THR A 62 12.99 -9.13 -19.01
CA THR A 62 13.19 -9.69 -20.34
C THR A 62 11.87 -10.22 -20.89
N LEU A 63 11.56 -9.82 -22.12
CA LEU A 63 10.37 -10.28 -22.84
C LEU A 63 10.67 -11.55 -23.61
N THR A 64 9.83 -12.58 -23.46
CA THR A 64 9.85 -13.80 -24.26
C THR A 64 8.51 -13.98 -24.97
N VAL A 65 8.56 -14.22 -26.28
CA VAL A 65 7.38 -14.46 -27.10
C VAL A 65 7.47 -15.86 -27.67
N ASN A 66 6.49 -16.71 -27.34
CA ASN A 66 6.29 -18.00 -28.00
C ASN A 66 4.96 -18.00 -28.77
N ASP A 67 4.58 -19.13 -29.38
CA ASP A 67 3.40 -19.21 -30.23
C ASP A 67 2.06 -19.10 -29.48
N GLU A 68 2.09 -19.23 -28.14
CA GLU A 68 0.88 -19.23 -27.30
C GLU A 68 0.79 -17.96 -26.44
N LYS A 69 1.91 -17.48 -25.89
CA LYS A 69 1.96 -16.46 -24.82
C LYS A 69 3.05 -15.43 -25.03
N ILE A 70 2.85 -14.28 -24.39
CA ILE A 70 3.83 -13.21 -24.25
C ILE A 70 4.19 -13.18 -22.77
N LEU A 71 5.42 -13.55 -22.42
CA LEU A 71 5.89 -13.68 -21.05
C LEU A 71 6.92 -12.59 -20.75
N PHE A 72 6.87 -12.07 -19.54
CA PHE A 72 7.81 -11.09 -19.04
C PHE A 72 8.43 -11.57 -17.73
N ASN A 73 9.76 -11.65 -17.71
CA ASN A 73 10.53 -12.17 -16.59
C ASN A 73 11.28 -11.02 -15.93
N THR A 74 11.03 -10.79 -14.64
CA THR A 74 11.74 -9.78 -13.87
C THR A 74 13.04 -10.33 -13.28
N PRO A 75 14.01 -9.46 -12.94
CA PRO A 75 15.27 -9.88 -12.30
C PRO A 75 15.10 -10.63 -10.97
N ASP A 76 14.00 -10.36 -10.26
CA ASP A 76 13.64 -11.02 -9.00
C ASP A 76 12.89 -12.35 -9.19
N GLY A 77 12.81 -12.86 -10.44
CA GLY A 77 12.28 -14.18 -10.76
C GLY A 77 10.77 -14.27 -10.94
N ARG A 78 10.02 -13.16 -10.84
CA ARG A 78 8.58 -13.16 -11.15
C ARG A 78 8.36 -13.27 -12.66
N ILE A 79 7.28 -13.95 -13.04
CA ILE A 79 6.87 -14.14 -14.43
C ILE A 79 5.44 -13.63 -14.60
N PHE A 80 5.23 -12.79 -15.59
CA PHE A 80 3.93 -12.21 -15.92
C PHE A 80 3.54 -12.56 -17.34
N GLU A 81 2.28 -12.94 -17.56
CA GLU A 81 1.71 -12.95 -18.91
C GLU A 81 1.32 -11.53 -19.30
N LEU A 82 1.61 -11.11 -20.54
CA LEU A 82 1.32 -9.76 -21.01
C LEU A 82 0.13 -9.73 -21.97
N ASP A 83 -0.86 -8.91 -21.66
CA ASP A 83 -1.91 -8.51 -22.60
C ASP A 83 -1.40 -7.35 -23.47
N MET A 84 -0.87 -7.72 -24.64
CA MET A 84 -0.44 -6.80 -25.70
C MET A 84 -0.45 -7.45 -27.08
N SER A 85 -0.32 -6.66 -28.15
CA SER A 85 -0.28 -7.23 -29.50
C SER A 85 0.99 -8.04 -29.75
N ARG A 86 0.84 -9.26 -30.27
CA ARG A 86 1.96 -10.14 -30.65
C ARG A 86 2.92 -9.47 -31.65
N ARG A 87 2.37 -8.69 -32.59
CA ARG A 87 3.18 -7.91 -33.55
C ARG A 87 4.10 -6.90 -32.85
N LYS A 88 3.61 -6.22 -31.82
CA LYS A 88 4.42 -5.28 -31.02
C LYS A 88 5.43 -6.05 -30.17
N ALA A 89 5.00 -7.12 -29.49
CA ALA A 89 5.84 -7.94 -28.63
C ALA A 89 7.03 -8.57 -29.37
N ARG A 90 6.84 -9.08 -30.60
CA ARG A 90 7.93 -9.67 -31.41
C ARG A 90 9.11 -8.73 -31.67
N LYS A 91 8.90 -7.40 -31.65
CA LYS A 91 9.99 -6.41 -31.80
C LYS A 91 10.95 -6.38 -30.61
N PHE A 92 10.51 -6.88 -29.46
CA PHE A 92 11.23 -6.90 -28.20
C PHE A 92 11.54 -8.34 -27.73
N ASN A 93 11.25 -9.36 -28.54
CA ASN A 93 11.49 -10.75 -28.15
C ASN A 93 12.97 -10.98 -27.83
N GLY A 94 13.24 -11.59 -26.67
CA GLY A 94 14.58 -11.83 -26.14
C GLY A 94 15.30 -10.57 -25.63
N GLN A 95 14.65 -9.41 -25.62
CA GLN A 95 15.27 -8.15 -25.21
C GLN A 95 14.86 -7.77 -23.78
N THR A 96 15.78 -7.07 -23.11
CA THR A 96 15.47 -6.36 -21.87
C THR A 96 14.67 -5.10 -22.18
N VAL A 97 13.57 -4.93 -21.48
CA VAL A 97 12.61 -3.84 -21.69
C VAL A 97 12.22 -3.17 -20.38
N HIS A 98 11.90 -1.89 -20.51
CA HIS A 98 11.16 -1.13 -19.52
C HIS A 98 9.68 -1.27 -19.85
N LEU A 99 8.88 -1.65 -18.87
CA LEU A 99 7.48 -2.00 -19.02
C LEU A 99 6.61 -1.13 -18.11
N GLU A 100 5.71 -0.36 -18.72
CA GLU A 100 4.56 0.18 -18.03
C GLU A 100 3.35 -0.70 -18.28
N ALA A 101 2.73 -1.18 -17.21
CA ALA A 101 1.57 -2.05 -17.31
C ALA A 101 0.58 -1.81 -16.17
N LYS A 102 -0.57 -2.46 -16.28
CA LYS A 102 -1.56 -2.50 -15.21
C LYS A 102 -1.99 -3.93 -14.94
N ALA A 103 -2.14 -4.27 -13.66
CA ALA A 103 -2.82 -5.49 -13.21
C ALA A 103 -4.29 -5.19 -12.92
N LYS A 104 -5.10 -6.25 -12.89
CA LYS A 104 -6.54 -6.12 -12.68
C LYS A 104 -6.85 -5.64 -11.26
N GLN A 105 -6.17 -6.25 -10.29
CA GLN A 105 -6.31 -6.02 -8.87
C GLN A 105 -5.02 -6.47 -8.15
N ALA A 106 -4.81 -6.09 -6.88
CA ALA A 106 -3.54 -6.34 -6.16
C ALA A 106 -3.27 -7.83 -5.82
N ASP A 107 -4.29 -8.67 -5.98
CA ASP A 107 -4.31 -10.13 -5.83
C ASP A 107 -4.44 -10.86 -7.18
N ASP A 108 -4.65 -10.14 -8.28
CA ASP A 108 -4.82 -10.68 -9.63
C ASP A 108 -3.78 -10.05 -10.57
N MET A 109 -2.54 -10.53 -10.42
CA MET A 109 -1.34 -10.06 -11.13
C MET A 109 -0.87 -11.05 -12.21
N SER A 110 -1.64 -12.12 -12.48
CA SER A 110 -1.24 -13.19 -13.41
C SER A 110 -1.05 -12.69 -14.85
N VAL A 111 -1.87 -11.71 -15.24
CA VAL A 111 -1.82 -11.04 -16.54
C VAL A 111 -1.63 -9.54 -16.30
N LEU A 112 -0.73 -8.91 -17.06
CA LEU A 112 -0.51 -7.47 -17.05
C LEU A 112 -0.87 -6.87 -18.40
N LYS A 113 -1.76 -5.88 -18.42
CA LYS A 113 -2.04 -5.10 -19.63
C LYS A 113 -0.98 -4.05 -19.85
N VAL A 114 -0.30 -4.13 -20.99
CA VAL A 114 0.80 -3.23 -21.33
C VAL A 114 0.26 -1.89 -21.83
N SER A 115 0.68 -0.80 -21.18
CA SER A 115 0.45 0.58 -21.63
C SER A 115 1.68 1.17 -22.32
N GLY A 116 2.88 0.80 -21.87
CA GLY A 116 4.15 1.29 -22.40
C GLY A 116 5.20 0.18 -22.42
N ILE A 117 6.04 0.15 -23.45
CA ILE A 117 7.16 -0.78 -23.55
C ILE A 117 8.24 -0.17 -24.43
N GLU A 118 9.47 -0.18 -23.93
CA GLU A 118 10.65 0.32 -24.63
C GLU A 118 11.88 -0.51 -24.27
N LYS A 119 12.95 -0.39 -25.07
CA LYS A 119 14.20 -1.09 -24.75
C LYS A 119 14.81 -0.48 -23.49
N TYR A 120 15.32 -1.34 -22.62
CA TYR A 120 16.01 -0.92 -21.41
C TYR A 120 17.45 -1.41 -21.44
N ASP A 121 18.37 -0.48 -21.25
CA ASP A 121 19.79 -0.77 -21.03
C ASP A 121 20.13 -0.48 -19.56
N PRO A 122 20.40 -1.54 -18.75
CA PRO A 122 20.76 -1.39 -17.35
C PRO A 122 22.03 -0.53 -17.15
N ALA A 123 22.98 -0.58 -18.08
CA ALA A 123 24.25 0.13 -17.96
C ALA A 123 24.11 1.65 -18.10
N LEU A 124 23.01 2.11 -18.72
CA LEU A 124 22.74 3.53 -18.95
C LEU A 124 21.84 4.17 -17.88
N HIS A 125 21.27 3.38 -16.96
CA HIS A 125 20.16 3.82 -16.08
C HIS A 125 20.31 3.43 -14.61
N GLU A 126 21.53 3.32 -14.09
CA GLU A 126 21.75 3.01 -12.68
C GLU A 126 21.49 4.24 -11.78
N LEU A 127 20.22 4.54 -11.56
CA LEU A 127 19.79 5.51 -10.55
C LEU A 127 19.75 4.81 -9.19
N THR A 128 20.71 5.12 -8.32
CA THR A 128 20.64 4.72 -6.92
C THR A 128 19.60 5.59 -6.21
N LEU A 129 18.44 5.00 -5.90
CA LEU A 129 17.38 5.69 -5.17
C LEU A 129 17.68 5.70 -3.67
N PRO A 130 17.27 6.74 -2.92
CA PRO A 130 17.39 6.74 -1.46
C PRO A 130 16.70 5.52 -0.84
N PRO A 131 17.18 5.01 0.31
CA PRO A 131 16.57 3.87 0.95
C PRO A 131 15.11 4.16 1.36
N TYR A 132 14.35 3.11 1.60
CA TYR A 132 13.00 3.24 2.15
C TYR A 132 13.04 3.69 3.61
N GLN A 133 12.02 4.45 4.04
CA GLN A 133 11.91 4.88 5.42
C GLN A 133 11.87 3.68 6.38
N ALA A 134 12.72 3.71 7.41
CA ALA A 134 12.91 2.61 8.36
C ALA A 134 11.63 2.12 9.05
N LYS A 135 10.58 2.94 9.10
CA LYS A 135 9.28 2.60 9.69
C LYS A 135 8.47 1.59 8.89
N ARG A 136 8.85 1.26 7.66
CA ARG A 136 8.14 0.33 6.78
C ARG A 136 9.09 -0.75 6.28
N ARG A 137 8.69 -2.01 6.44
CA ARG A 137 9.34 -3.17 5.82
C ARG A 137 8.26 -4.09 5.28
N ARG A 138 8.65 -4.87 4.27
CA ARG A 138 7.80 -5.92 3.70
C ARG A 138 7.83 -7.12 4.62
N ALA A 139 6.66 -7.67 4.91
CA ALA A 139 6.57 -8.95 5.61
C ALA A 139 7.21 -10.05 4.73
N GLU A 140 7.72 -11.08 5.36
CA GLU A 140 8.26 -12.25 4.66
C GLU A 140 7.77 -13.49 5.39
N VAL A 141 6.95 -14.31 4.72
CA VAL A 141 6.51 -15.59 5.27
C VAL A 141 7.66 -16.59 5.10
N VAL A 142 8.22 -17.04 6.22
CA VAL A 142 9.29 -18.03 6.28
C VAL A 142 8.73 -19.45 6.21
N SER A 143 7.60 -19.69 6.88
CA SER A 143 6.92 -20.98 6.85
C SER A 143 5.41 -20.85 7.10
N ASP A 144 4.65 -21.81 6.56
CA ASP A 144 3.23 -22.05 6.82
C ASP A 144 3.10 -23.56 7.09
N LEU A 145 3.31 -23.97 8.34
CA LEU A 145 3.40 -25.37 8.76
C LEU A 145 2.57 -25.59 10.03
N ASP A 146 1.88 -26.72 10.12
CA ASP A 146 1.09 -27.13 11.28
C ASP A 146 0.11 -26.05 11.76
N GLY A 147 -0.50 -25.35 10.80
CA GLY A 147 -1.46 -24.27 11.06
C GLY A 147 -0.84 -22.98 11.60
N THR A 148 0.49 -22.89 11.70
CA THR A 148 1.24 -21.72 12.19
C THR A 148 2.03 -21.05 11.07
N LEU A 149 1.91 -19.74 10.97
CA LEU A 149 2.69 -18.90 10.05
C LEU A 149 3.90 -18.32 10.80
N THR A 150 5.11 -18.57 10.31
CA THR A 150 6.32 -17.86 10.78
C THR A 150 6.61 -16.73 9.81
N VAL A 151 6.67 -15.50 10.34
CA VAL A 151 6.73 -14.28 9.52
C VAL A 151 7.82 -13.36 10.04
N ASN A 152 8.77 -13.02 9.18
CA ASN A 152 9.78 -12.00 9.41
C ASN A 152 9.23 -10.60 9.17
N ASN A 153 9.95 -9.61 9.68
CA ASN A 153 9.67 -8.18 9.46
C ASN A 153 8.28 -7.74 9.94
N ILE A 154 7.83 -8.24 11.10
CA ILE A 154 6.70 -7.63 11.80
C ILE A 154 7.24 -6.49 12.66
N ARG A 155 6.71 -5.28 12.48
CA ARG A 155 7.07 -4.16 13.34
C ARG A 155 6.53 -4.41 14.74
N TRP A 156 7.43 -4.49 15.70
CA TRP A 156 7.13 -4.98 17.03
C TRP A 156 7.49 -3.92 18.05
N PHE A 157 6.72 -3.85 19.13
CA PHE A 157 6.99 -2.91 20.21
C PHE A 157 6.68 -3.53 21.56
N GLN A 158 7.62 -3.39 22.50
CA GLN A 158 7.55 -3.97 23.86
C GLN A 158 7.79 -2.94 24.97
N ALA A 159 8.25 -1.72 24.65
CA ALA A 159 8.46 -0.72 25.70
C ALA A 159 7.13 -0.09 26.15
N SER A 160 7.16 0.78 27.16
CA SER A 160 5.96 1.52 27.58
C SER A 160 5.61 2.67 26.62
N VAL A 161 6.63 3.30 26.01
CA VAL A 161 6.50 4.37 25.01
C VAL A 161 7.55 4.18 23.90
N PRO A 162 7.15 4.04 22.62
CA PRO A 162 8.10 3.84 21.54
C PRO A 162 8.85 5.12 21.25
N ALA A 163 10.17 5.09 21.02
CA ALA A 163 10.82 6.29 20.50
C ALA A 163 10.28 6.62 19.10
N LYS A 164 10.02 7.92 18.84
CA LYS A 164 9.31 8.42 17.64
C LYS A 164 9.84 7.81 16.34
N ASP A 165 11.16 7.82 16.17
CA ASP A 165 11.85 7.44 14.94
C ASP A 165 12.68 6.14 15.07
N SER A 166 12.43 5.34 16.12
CA SER A 166 13.04 4.01 16.31
C SER A 166 12.01 2.92 16.13
N PHE A 167 12.34 1.87 15.37
CA PHE A 167 11.41 0.79 15.03
C PHE A 167 12.10 -0.56 15.24
N ASP A 168 11.50 -1.37 16.10
CA ASP A 168 11.94 -2.75 16.31
C ASP A 168 11.17 -3.68 15.37
N TRP A 169 11.84 -4.75 14.95
CA TRP A 169 11.32 -5.71 13.99
C TRP A 169 11.56 -7.11 14.51
N ALA A 170 10.53 -7.93 14.49
CA ALA A 170 10.57 -9.28 15.01
C ALA A 170 10.25 -10.31 13.92
N THR A 171 10.73 -11.52 14.15
CA THR A 171 10.14 -12.73 13.59
C THR A 171 9.04 -13.18 14.54
N ALA A 172 7.84 -13.42 14.02
CA ALA A 172 6.70 -13.84 14.83
C ALA A 172 6.08 -15.14 14.33
N SER A 173 5.56 -15.90 15.27
CA SER A 173 4.67 -17.03 15.07
C SER A 173 3.23 -16.55 15.20
N ILE A 174 2.42 -16.77 14.17
CA ILE A 174 1.00 -16.40 14.12
C ILE A 174 0.18 -17.68 13.96
N LYS A 175 -0.78 -17.90 14.85
CA LYS A 175 -1.74 -19.02 14.80
C LYS A 175 -3.12 -18.49 14.47
N PRO A 176 -3.55 -18.53 13.19
CA PRO A 176 -4.82 -17.98 12.76
C PRO A 176 -6.04 -18.54 13.49
N GLU A 177 -6.02 -19.81 13.88
CA GLU A 177 -7.12 -20.46 14.64
C GLU A 177 -7.29 -19.90 16.07
N LEU A 178 -6.31 -19.16 16.58
CA LEU A 178 -6.41 -18.48 17.88
C LEU A 178 -6.87 -17.03 17.73
N VAL A 179 -7.37 -16.63 16.55
CA VAL A 179 -7.96 -15.30 16.38
C VAL A 179 -9.24 -15.17 17.19
N LYS A 180 -9.30 -14.10 17.99
CA LYS A 180 -10.45 -13.75 18.81
C LYS A 180 -11.41 -12.85 18.03
N ASN A 181 -10.92 -11.68 17.62
CA ASN A 181 -11.69 -10.71 16.84
C ASN A 181 -10.88 -10.08 15.71
N VAL A 182 -11.61 -9.46 14.80
CA VAL A 182 -11.07 -8.65 13.72
C VAL A 182 -11.76 -7.30 13.76
N TYR A 183 -10.97 -6.25 13.57
CA TYR A 183 -11.41 -4.87 13.60
C TYR A 183 -11.02 -4.19 12.30
N PHE A 184 -11.98 -3.54 11.66
CA PHE A 184 -11.69 -2.51 10.68
C PHE A 184 -11.45 -1.22 11.46
N VAL A 185 -10.28 -0.61 11.30
CA VAL A 185 -9.92 0.58 12.07
C VAL A 185 -9.76 1.75 11.11
N LYS A 186 -10.50 2.83 11.38
CA LYS A 186 -10.41 4.10 10.66
C LYS A 186 -9.47 5.04 11.42
N LYS A 187 -8.55 5.66 10.69
CA LYS A 187 -7.62 6.68 11.19
C LYS A 187 -7.87 8.00 10.45
N PRO A 188 -8.69 8.91 10.99
CA PRO A 188 -9.11 10.12 10.28
C PRO A 188 -7.99 11.16 10.25
N PHE A 189 -7.63 11.73 9.11
CA PHE A 189 -6.63 12.81 9.04
C PHE A 189 -7.24 14.07 8.43
N ALA A 190 -6.72 15.24 8.80
CA ALA A 190 -7.25 16.50 8.30
C ALA A 190 -7.06 16.65 6.77
N PRO A 191 -8.09 17.06 6.00
CA PRO A 191 -9.48 17.27 6.41
C PRO A 191 -10.23 15.93 6.50
N GLU A 192 -10.79 15.63 7.68
CA GLU A 192 -11.37 14.31 7.98
C GLU A 192 -12.57 13.92 7.12
N TRP A 193 -13.20 14.90 6.46
CA TRP A 193 -14.35 14.69 5.59
C TRP A 193 -13.99 14.14 4.20
N ILE A 194 -12.73 14.29 3.74
CA ILE A 194 -12.28 13.74 2.45
C ILE A 194 -11.39 12.52 2.57
N ALA A 195 -10.68 12.37 3.70
CA ALA A 195 -9.60 11.43 3.73
C ALA A 195 -9.37 10.86 5.14
N ALA A 196 -9.12 9.56 5.15
CA ALA A 196 -8.73 8.82 6.33
C ALA A 196 -7.78 7.71 5.87
N HIS A 197 -7.07 7.11 6.81
CA HIS A 197 -6.36 5.88 6.58
C HIS A 197 -7.20 4.73 7.16
N SER A 198 -7.01 3.53 6.66
CA SER A 198 -7.71 2.35 7.15
C SER A 198 -6.76 1.20 7.29
N LEU A 199 -6.97 0.39 8.32
CA LEU A 199 -6.18 -0.80 8.61
C LEU A 199 -7.10 -1.90 9.16
N LEU A 200 -6.60 -3.14 9.16
CA LEU A 200 -7.22 -4.26 9.84
C LEU A 200 -6.41 -4.62 11.07
N THR A 201 -7.06 -4.86 12.21
CA THR A 201 -6.42 -5.36 13.42
C THR A 201 -7.07 -6.68 13.83
N PHE A 202 -6.26 -7.70 14.06
CA PHE A 202 -6.65 -9.04 14.49
C PHE A 202 -6.21 -9.20 15.94
N THR A 203 -7.14 -9.48 16.86
CA THR A 203 -6.79 -9.84 18.25
C THR A 203 -6.72 -11.34 18.41
N PHE A 204 -5.90 -11.81 19.34
CA PHE A 204 -5.65 -13.23 19.53
C PHE A 204 -5.89 -13.68 20.97
N GLU A 205 -6.29 -14.94 21.11
CA GLU A 205 -6.16 -15.68 22.36
C GLU A 205 -4.68 -15.88 22.69
N LYS A 206 -4.39 -16.19 23.96
CA LYS A 206 -3.04 -16.41 24.46
C LYS A 206 -2.24 -17.38 23.56
N GLY A 207 -1.02 -17.00 23.21
CA GLY A 207 -0.14 -17.80 22.34
C GLY A 207 -0.52 -17.79 20.84
N GLY A 208 -1.49 -16.97 20.43
CA GLY A 208 -1.86 -16.78 19.02
C GLY A 208 -0.92 -15.88 18.22
N LEU A 209 -0.22 -14.97 18.89
CA LEU A 209 0.75 -14.05 18.29
C LEU A 209 1.95 -13.87 19.23
N THR A 210 3.09 -14.47 18.88
CA THR A 210 4.30 -14.43 19.71
C THR A 210 5.53 -14.13 18.89
N ASP A 211 6.48 -13.36 19.41
CA ASP A 211 7.80 -13.20 18.79
C ASP A 211 8.70 -14.43 19.03
N ALA A 212 9.89 -14.43 18.42
CA ALA A 212 10.90 -15.49 18.59
C ALA A 212 11.44 -15.64 20.02
N ASN A 213 11.23 -14.64 20.89
CA ASN A 213 11.64 -14.66 22.29
C ASN A 213 10.51 -15.09 23.23
N GLY A 214 9.32 -15.43 22.69
CA GLY A 214 8.15 -15.83 23.47
C GLY A 214 7.33 -14.67 24.02
N ASN A 215 7.59 -13.43 23.61
CA ASN A 215 6.77 -12.28 23.99
C ASN A 215 5.46 -12.31 23.21
N GLU A 216 4.34 -12.12 23.90
CA GLU A 216 3.01 -12.09 23.29
C GLU A 216 2.60 -10.65 22.93
N ALA A 217 1.85 -10.50 21.84
CA ALA A 217 1.16 -9.26 21.50
C ALA A 217 -0.35 -9.49 21.44
N SER A 218 -1.12 -8.49 21.88
CA SER A 218 -2.59 -8.57 21.92
C SER A 218 -3.23 -8.55 20.54
N GLY A 219 -2.56 -7.97 19.55
CA GLY A 219 -3.06 -7.97 18.19
C GLY A 219 -2.04 -7.70 17.11
N LEU A 220 -2.36 -8.20 15.91
CA LEU A 220 -1.64 -7.96 14.66
C LEU A 220 -2.42 -6.94 13.85
N SER A 221 -1.75 -5.90 13.37
CA SER A 221 -2.34 -4.91 12.48
C SER A 221 -1.72 -5.02 11.08
N LEU A 222 -2.57 -5.11 10.07
CA LEU A 222 -2.23 -4.97 8.67
C LEU A 222 -2.56 -3.55 8.22
N THR A 223 -1.53 -2.82 7.77
CA THR A 223 -1.67 -1.50 7.17
C THR A 223 -1.04 -1.49 5.78
N ILE A 224 -1.70 -0.82 4.84
CA ILE A 224 -1.30 -0.77 3.44
C ILE A 224 -0.98 0.68 3.11
N GLU A 225 0.28 0.96 2.84
CA GLU A 225 0.79 2.33 2.82
C GLU A 225 1.57 2.63 1.55
N ALA A 226 1.66 3.91 1.22
CA ALA A 226 2.67 4.40 0.31
C ALA A 226 4.07 4.05 0.86
N PHE A 227 4.87 3.35 0.07
CA PHE A 227 6.21 2.92 0.44
C PHE A 227 7.21 4.04 0.15
N LEU A 228 7.31 4.96 1.11
CA LEU A 228 8.11 6.17 0.97
C LEU A 228 9.60 5.91 1.16
N ARG A 229 10.41 6.57 0.33
CA ARG A 229 11.86 6.70 0.50
C ARG A 229 12.20 7.81 1.49
N GLU A 230 13.43 7.81 2.00
CA GLU A 230 13.95 8.91 2.79
C GLU A 230 13.82 10.24 2.01
N GLY A 231 13.42 11.30 2.72
CA GLY A 231 13.11 12.61 2.12
C GLY A 231 11.75 12.70 1.41
N GLN A 232 11.01 11.60 1.24
CA GLN A 232 9.66 11.66 0.66
C GLN A 232 8.58 11.85 1.73
N SER A 233 7.60 12.70 1.41
CA SER A 233 6.35 12.84 2.16
C SER A 233 5.17 12.48 1.28
N TYR A 234 4.16 11.84 1.87
CA TYR A 234 2.95 11.48 1.14
C TYR A 234 2.06 12.70 0.90
N GLY A 235 1.41 12.74 -0.25
CA GLY A 235 0.33 13.68 -0.55
C GLY A 235 -0.67 13.03 -1.49
N LEU A 236 -1.96 13.31 -1.31
CA LEU A 236 -3.07 12.64 -2.02
C LEU A 236 -2.94 12.72 -3.55
N VAL A 237 -2.64 13.91 -4.08
CA VAL A 237 -2.44 14.13 -5.53
C VAL A 237 -1.17 13.44 -6.03
N SER A 238 -0.09 13.49 -5.25
CA SER A 238 1.15 12.77 -5.58
C SER A 238 0.95 11.26 -5.57
N GLY A 239 0.06 10.74 -4.72
CA GLY A 239 -0.34 9.34 -4.70
C GLY A 239 -1.01 8.87 -6.00
N MET A 240 -1.64 9.75 -6.78
CA MET A 240 -2.25 9.37 -8.07
C MET A 240 -1.26 9.38 -9.26
N LYS A 241 0.01 9.78 -9.03
CA LYS A 241 0.99 10.03 -10.09
C LYS A 241 2.12 8.99 -10.15
N LYS A 242 1.88 7.75 -9.71
CA LYS A 242 2.89 6.67 -9.64
C LYS A 242 4.20 7.14 -8.98
N LYS A 243 4.12 7.92 -7.89
CA LYS A 243 5.30 8.47 -7.19
C LYS A 243 5.80 7.60 -6.05
N PHE A 244 4.91 6.78 -5.49
CA PHE A 244 5.19 5.97 -4.32
C PHE A 244 4.91 4.51 -4.65
N GLY A 245 5.85 3.64 -4.28
CA GLY A 245 5.54 2.21 -4.24
C GLY A 245 4.44 1.93 -3.22
N ILE A 246 4.02 0.68 -3.12
CA ILE A 246 3.08 0.23 -2.10
C ILE A 246 3.75 -0.79 -1.18
N VAL A 247 3.39 -0.77 0.11
CA VAL A 247 3.81 -1.77 1.09
C VAL A 247 2.62 -2.19 1.92
N TRP A 248 2.46 -3.49 2.06
CA TRP A 248 1.51 -4.12 2.97
C TRP A 248 2.34 -4.57 4.16
N MET A 249 2.30 -3.81 5.24
CA MET A 249 3.16 -4.06 6.39
C MET A 249 2.35 -4.59 7.57
N LEU A 250 3.01 -5.47 8.32
CA LEU A 250 2.50 -6.04 9.54
C LEU A 250 3.16 -5.38 10.74
N THR A 251 2.37 -5.07 11.76
CA THR A 251 2.82 -4.43 12.98
C THR A 251 1.97 -4.91 14.15
N THR A 252 2.51 -4.93 15.37
CA THR A 252 1.65 -5.16 16.54
C THR A 252 0.69 -3.99 16.75
N TRP A 253 -0.46 -4.27 17.37
CA TRP A 253 -1.43 -3.24 17.75
C TRP A 253 -0.79 -2.22 18.70
N GLU A 254 0.01 -2.70 19.65
CA GLU A 254 0.74 -1.89 20.63
C GLU A 254 1.64 -0.87 19.95
N ASP A 255 2.40 -1.27 18.93
CA ASP A 255 3.24 -0.34 18.17
C ASP A 255 2.39 0.69 17.41
N TYR A 256 1.39 0.22 16.66
CA TYR A 256 0.63 1.09 15.77
C TYR A 256 -0.25 2.10 16.53
N ALA A 257 -0.91 1.64 17.59
CA ALA A 257 -1.75 2.46 18.45
C ALA A 257 -0.91 3.48 19.20
N ALA A 258 0.21 3.08 19.82
CA ALA A 258 1.08 4.00 20.55
C ALA A 258 1.63 5.10 19.63
N ARG A 259 2.18 4.74 18.46
CA ARG A 259 2.73 5.75 17.54
C ARG A 259 1.68 6.68 16.98
N THR A 260 0.49 6.17 16.66
CA THR A 260 -0.60 7.02 16.20
C THR A 260 -1.05 7.98 17.30
N ALA A 261 -1.30 7.46 18.50
CA ALA A 261 -1.81 8.25 19.62
C ALA A 261 -0.81 9.31 20.14
N LEU A 262 0.50 9.03 20.07
CA LEU A 262 1.52 9.86 20.70
C LEU A 262 2.28 10.76 19.71
N TYR A 263 2.40 10.37 18.44
CA TYR A 263 3.28 11.08 17.49
C TYR A 263 2.59 11.57 16.22
N ASP A 264 1.39 11.09 15.92
CA ASP A 264 0.66 11.56 14.75
C ASP A 264 -0.08 12.86 15.07
N THR A 265 0.43 13.97 14.56
CA THR A 265 -0.14 15.30 14.78
C THR A 265 -1.43 15.52 13.99
N ASP A 266 -1.59 14.82 12.86
CA ASP A 266 -2.71 15.03 11.94
C ASP A 266 -3.89 14.10 12.25
N SER A 267 -3.61 13.03 13.00
CA SER A 267 -4.58 12.00 13.36
C SER A 267 -4.20 11.27 14.67
N PRO A 268 -4.37 11.90 15.84
CA PRO A 268 -3.95 11.31 17.12
C PRO A 268 -4.93 10.23 17.63
N ARG A 269 -5.80 9.68 16.76
CA ARG A 269 -6.82 8.71 17.18
C ARG A 269 -7.10 7.61 16.16
N LEU A 270 -7.53 6.46 16.66
CA LEU A 270 -8.00 5.31 15.89
C LEU A 270 -9.44 5.00 16.28
N ILE A 271 -10.28 4.66 15.30
CA ILE A 271 -11.70 4.39 15.47
C ILE A 271 -11.98 2.96 15.01
N PRO A 272 -12.08 1.99 15.94
CA PRO A 272 -12.34 0.59 15.62
C PRO A 272 -13.81 0.31 15.31
N TYR A 273 -14.04 -0.65 14.42
CA TYR A 273 -15.33 -1.26 14.14
C TYR A 273 -15.14 -2.78 14.13
N ALA A 274 -15.88 -3.51 14.95
CA ALA A 274 -15.81 -4.97 14.97
C ALA A 274 -16.29 -5.56 13.63
N VAL A 275 -15.58 -6.55 13.10
CA VAL A 275 -15.96 -7.27 11.89
C VAL A 275 -16.85 -8.45 12.26
N ASN A 276 -18.06 -8.49 11.68
CA ASN A 276 -19.10 -9.48 11.99
C ASN A 276 -18.93 -10.76 11.16
N PHE A 277 -17.80 -11.43 11.33
CA PHE A 277 -17.44 -12.68 10.65
C PHE A 277 -17.51 -13.88 11.61
N THR A 278 -17.73 -15.08 11.06
CA THR A 278 -17.57 -16.33 11.82
C THR A 278 -16.10 -16.51 12.22
N HIS A 279 -15.83 -17.34 13.22
CA HIS A 279 -14.45 -17.62 13.63
C HIS A 279 -13.59 -18.16 12.47
N GLU A 280 -14.12 -19.10 11.69
CA GLU A 280 -13.45 -19.64 10.49
C GLU A 280 -13.10 -18.54 9.47
N GLN A 281 -14.03 -17.62 9.20
CA GLN A 281 -13.78 -16.49 8.32
C GLN A 281 -12.70 -15.56 8.87
N LYS A 282 -12.68 -15.31 10.19
CA LYS A 282 -11.63 -14.50 10.84
C LYS A 282 -10.26 -15.19 10.71
N ALA A 283 -10.18 -16.50 10.95
CA ALA A 283 -8.95 -17.27 10.86
C ALA A 283 -8.41 -17.27 9.42
N GLN A 284 -9.28 -17.50 8.43
CA GLN A 284 -8.89 -17.39 7.03
C GLN A 284 -8.44 -15.96 6.69
N MET A 285 -9.10 -14.94 7.23
CA MET A 285 -8.74 -13.54 6.97
C MET A 285 -7.35 -13.18 7.50
N VAL A 286 -6.93 -13.74 8.64
CA VAL A 286 -5.54 -13.64 9.14
C VAL A 286 -4.57 -14.26 8.13
N ARG A 287 -4.85 -15.48 7.64
CA ARG A 287 -4.00 -16.16 6.65
C ARG A 287 -3.85 -15.34 5.37
N GLU A 288 -4.97 -14.86 4.82
CA GLU A 288 -4.99 -14.03 3.62
C GLU A 288 -4.21 -12.72 3.82
N ALA A 289 -4.44 -12.03 4.93
CA ALA A 289 -3.74 -10.79 5.27
C ALA A 289 -2.21 -10.98 5.32
N VAL A 290 -1.74 -12.03 5.99
CA VAL A 290 -0.31 -12.34 6.10
C VAL A 290 0.29 -12.73 4.76
N LYS A 291 -0.36 -13.60 4.00
CA LYS A 291 0.13 -14.05 2.68
C LYS A 291 0.22 -12.89 1.69
N LEU A 292 -0.82 -12.06 1.63
CA LEU A 292 -0.82 -10.89 0.74
C LEU A 292 0.16 -9.80 1.18
N ALA A 293 0.46 -9.69 2.47
CA ALA A 293 1.49 -8.79 2.98
C ALA A 293 2.91 -9.21 2.57
N ALA A 294 3.15 -10.51 2.36
CA ALA A 294 4.44 -11.05 1.95
C ALA A 294 4.65 -11.11 0.42
N VAL A 295 3.65 -10.75 -0.37
CA VAL A 295 3.78 -10.68 -1.83
C VAL A 295 4.85 -9.66 -2.21
N ASN A 296 5.74 -10.03 -3.14
CA ASN A 296 6.69 -9.09 -3.72
C ASN A 296 5.98 -8.10 -4.67
N ARG A 297 5.86 -6.86 -4.21
CA ARG A 297 5.21 -5.73 -4.90
C ARG A 297 6.19 -4.77 -5.56
N ASP A 298 7.42 -5.20 -5.83
CA ASP A 298 8.36 -4.34 -6.57
C ASP A 298 7.79 -3.95 -7.92
N GLY A 299 7.87 -2.65 -8.21
CA GLY A 299 7.26 -2.02 -9.39
C GLY A 299 5.79 -1.69 -9.26
N GLU A 300 5.09 -2.12 -8.19
CA GLU A 300 3.69 -1.77 -7.94
C GLU A 300 3.57 -0.39 -7.29
N PHE A 301 2.62 0.42 -7.76
CA PHE A 301 2.40 1.77 -7.24
C PHE A 301 1.15 1.87 -6.37
N TYR A 302 1.30 2.60 -5.26
CA TYR A 302 0.16 3.06 -4.48
C TYR A 302 -0.59 4.10 -5.30
N ASP A 303 -1.91 3.99 -5.32
CA ASP A 303 -2.79 4.96 -5.96
C ASP A 303 -3.92 5.33 -4.99
N THR A 304 -4.08 6.63 -4.72
CA THR A 304 -5.03 7.16 -3.74
C THR A 304 -6.46 6.69 -3.99
N ILE A 305 -6.84 6.41 -5.24
CA ILE A 305 -8.18 6.00 -5.61
C ILE A 305 -8.24 4.50 -5.85
N THR A 306 -7.35 3.96 -6.67
CA THR A 306 -7.51 2.63 -7.29
C THR A 306 -6.69 1.52 -6.61
N ASN A 307 -5.59 1.87 -5.94
CA ASN A 307 -4.73 0.93 -5.20
C ASN A 307 -4.28 1.53 -3.86
N ASN A 308 -5.24 1.68 -2.94
CA ASN A 308 -5.04 2.32 -1.65
C ASN A 308 -5.24 1.34 -0.48
N CYS A 309 -5.14 1.87 0.75
CA CYS A 309 -5.36 1.08 1.95
C CYS A 309 -6.73 0.38 1.96
N THR A 310 -7.81 1.14 1.90
CA THR A 310 -9.18 0.67 2.02
C THR A 310 -9.56 -0.38 0.96
N ASN A 311 -9.18 -0.16 -0.30
CA ASN A 311 -9.53 -1.08 -1.39
C ASN A 311 -8.99 -2.47 -1.13
N ASN A 312 -7.75 -2.52 -0.68
CA ASN A 312 -7.06 -3.75 -0.44
C ASN A 312 -7.54 -4.45 0.84
N LEU A 313 -8.04 -3.71 1.84
CA LEU A 313 -8.74 -4.34 2.98
C LEU A 313 -10.08 -4.95 2.56
N VAL A 314 -10.84 -4.26 1.71
CA VAL A 314 -12.10 -4.77 1.15
C VAL A 314 -11.87 -6.01 0.29
N LEU A 315 -10.77 -6.05 -0.46
CA LEU A 315 -10.30 -7.22 -1.20
C LEU A 315 -10.04 -8.41 -0.26
N ILE A 316 -9.30 -8.22 0.83
CA ILE A 316 -9.05 -9.28 1.82
C ILE A 316 -10.37 -9.78 2.41
N MET A 317 -11.28 -8.88 2.78
CA MET A 317 -12.61 -9.26 3.25
C MET A 317 -13.39 -10.07 2.22
N ASN A 318 -13.27 -9.76 0.93
CA ASN A 318 -13.93 -10.51 -0.14
C ASN A 318 -13.43 -11.95 -0.30
N HIS A 319 -12.18 -12.25 0.05
CA HIS A 319 -11.63 -13.61 -0.03
C HIS A 319 -12.34 -14.58 0.91
N VAL A 320 -12.83 -14.08 2.06
CA VAL A 320 -13.49 -14.90 3.08
C VAL A 320 -15.02 -14.82 3.04
N LEU A 321 -15.56 -14.04 2.10
CA LEU A 321 -17.00 -13.91 1.90
C LEU A 321 -17.50 -14.82 0.78
N PRO A 322 -18.70 -15.41 0.93
CA PRO A 322 -19.37 -16.09 -0.17
C PRO A 322 -19.67 -15.08 -1.29
N GLU A 323 -19.67 -15.56 -2.54
CA GLU A 323 -19.71 -14.71 -3.73
C GLU A 323 -20.86 -13.69 -3.72
N ASN A 324 -22.05 -14.10 -3.28
CA ASN A 324 -23.24 -13.24 -3.19
C ASN A 324 -23.13 -12.11 -2.14
N ARG A 325 -22.21 -12.22 -1.17
CA ARG A 325 -21.96 -11.18 -0.15
C ARG A 325 -20.74 -10.32 -0.44
N ARG A 326 -19.93 -10.69 -1.42
CA ARG A 326 -18.74 -9.91 -1.82
C ARG A 326 -19.12 -8.49 -2.23
N MET A 327 -18.22 -7.58 -1.92
CA MET A 327 -18.34 -6.16 -2.21
C MET A 327 -17.84 -5.90 -3.60
N LYS A 328 -18.66 -5.21 -4.40
CA LYS A 328 -18.28 -4.78 -5.73
C LYS A 328 -17.48 -3.49 -5.62
N MET A 329 -16.20 -3.56 -5.96
CA MET A 329 -15.28 -2.41 -6.05
C MET A 329 -15.72 -1.38 -7.11
N TRP A 330 -16.63 -1.78 -8.00
CA TRP A 330 -17.14 -1.00 -9.12
C TRP A 330 -18.66 -1.01 -9.09
N THR A 331 -19.32 0.16 -9.12
CA THR A 331 -20.80 0.27 -9.12
C THR A 331 -21.39 -0.09 -10.47
N ILE A 332 -20.75 0.39 -11.54
CA ILE A 332 -20.85 -0.15 -12.87
C ILE A 332 -19.50 -0.81 -13.11
N PRO A 333 -19.44 -2.13 -13.39
CA PRO A 333 -18.18 -2.79 -13.67
C PRO A 333 -17.39 -1.93 -14.65
N TYR A 334 -16.23 -1.46 -14.20
CA TYR A 334 -15.23 -0.85 -15.07
C TYR A 334 -15.56 0.53 -15.65
N LEU A 335 -16.54 1.26 -15.10
CA LEU A 335 -16.85 2.63 -15.53
C LEU A 335 -16.88 3.61 -14.36
N VAL A 336 -17.42 3.18 -13.21
CA VAL A 336 -17.53 4.02 -12.02
C VAL A 336 -16.93 3.27 -10.84
N PHE A 337 -15.77 3.74 -10.39
CA PHE A 337 -15.15 3.23 -9.18
C PHE A 337 -16.07 3.54 -8.00
N ASN A 338 -16.35 2.54 -7.16
CA ASN A 338 -17.33 2.70 -6.10
C ASN A 338 -16.71 3.48 -4.93
N LEU A 339 -16.61 4.80 -5.04
CA LEU A 339 -16.00 5.66 -4.01
C LEU A 339 -16.59 5.40 -2.61
N ARG A 340 -17.88 5.04 -2.51
CA ARG A 340 -18.50 4.67 -1.22
C ARG A 340 -17.96 3.37 -0.62
N ALA A 341 -17.51 2.44 -1.45
CA ALA A 341 -16.90 1.17 -1.06
C ALA A 341 -15.36 1.20 -1.07
N THR A 342 -14.74 2.34 -1.38
CA THR A 342 -13.29 2.43 -1.61
C THR A 342 -12.64 3.63 -0.94
N MET A 343 -13.42 4.64 -0.54
CA MET A 343 -12.93 5.77 0.24
C MET A 343 -12.98 5.45 1.74
N PRO A 344 -11.84 5.58 2.46
CA PRO A 344 -11.73 5.40 3.91
C PRO A 344 -12.85 6.02 4.76
N VAL A 345 -13.34 7.20 4.39
CA VAL A 345 -14.39 7.92 5.14
C VAL A 345 -15.76 7.25 5.01
N TRP A 346 -16.07 6.65 3.86
CA TRP A 346 -17.42 6.13 3.55
C TRP A 346 -17.55 4.63 3.71
N VAL A 347 -16.43 3.90 3.63
CA VAL A 347 -16.43 2.44 3.71
C VAL A 347 -17.03 1.89 4.99
N PRO A 348 -16.73 2.41 6.20
CA PRO A 348 -17.33 1.89 7.42
C PRO A 348 -18.86 1.87 7.37
N ALA A 349 -19.48 2.99 6.99
CA ALA A 349 -20.94 3.08 6.86
C ALA A 349 -21.50 2.14 5.77
N TYR A 350 -20.78 1.96 4.66
CA TYR A 350 -21.17 1.00 3.62
C TYR A 350 -21.13 -0.45 4.13
N LEU A 351 -20.09 -0.83 4.86
CA LEU A 351 -19.92 -2.18 5.41
C LEU A 351 -20.93 -2.46 6.53
N GLN A 352 -21.24 -1.47 7.37
CA GLN A 352 -22.30 -1.55 8.39
C GLN A 352 -23.66 -1.83 7.75
N LYS A 353 -24.02 -1.12 6.67
CA LYS A 353 -25.27 -1.36 5.92
C LYS A 353 -25.36 -2.77 5.33
N LYS A 354 -24.21 -3.42 5.07
CA LYS A 354 -24.14 -4.82 4.63
C LYS A 354 -24.10 -5.84 5.78
N GLY A 355 -24.15 -5.37 7.02
CA GLY A 355 -24.02 -6.17 8.24
C GLY A 355 -22.63 -6.78 8.44
N LEU A 356 -21.60 -6.24 7.78
CA LEU A 356 -20.23 -6.75 7.85
C LEU A 356 -19.41 -6.11 8.98
N LEU A 357 -19.79 -4.89 9.40
CA LEU A 357 -19.22 -4.21 10.56
C LEU A 357 -20.29 -3.96 11.62
N GLY A 358 -19.89 -4.01 12.88
CA GLY A 358 -20.66 -3.55 14.03
C GLY A 358 -20.64 -2.03 14.18
N GLU A 359 -21.11 -1.54 15.33
CA GLU A 359 -21.13 -0.11 15.64
C GLU A 359 -19.72 0.48 15.81
N GLU A 360 -19.64 1.81 15.73
CA GLU A 360 -18.41 2.54 16.01
C GLU A 360 -18.03 2.35 17.48
N MET A 361 -16.80 1.90 17.75
CA MET A 361 -16.28 1.76 19.11
C MET A 361 -15.65 3.06 19.60
N ALA A 362 -15.43 3.15 20.92
CA ALA A 362 -14.75 4.28 21.52
C ALA A 362 -13.37 4.50 20.86
N PRO A 363 -13.00 5.77 20.56
CA PRO A 363 -11.74 6.06 19.93
C PRO A 363 -10.57 5.71 20.84
N VAL A 364 -9.52 5.20 20.22
CA VAL A 364 -8.22 4.94 20.84
C VAL A 364 -7.37 6.19 20.64
N THR A 365 -6.87 6.75 21.72
CA THR A 365 -6.22 8.07 21.83
C THR A 365 -5.02 7.97 22.78
N ALA A 366 -4.32 9.09 23.00
CA ALA A 366 -3.22 9.16 23.99
C ALA A 366 -3.64 8.72 25.41
N ALA A 367 -4.93 8.83 25.76
CA ALA A 367 -5.43 8.47 27.08
C ALA A 367 -5.64 6.95 27.29
N ASN A 368 -5.77 6.16 26.22
CA ASN A 368 -6.19 4.76 26.31
C ASN A 368 -5.52 3.80 25.30
N TYR A 369 -4.48 4.24 24.56
CA TYR A 369 -3.82 3.40 23.55
C TYR A 369 -3.20 2.09 24.08
N GLN A 370 -2.92 2.04 25.39
CA GLN A 370 -2.38 0.85 26.05
C GLN A 370 -3.45 -0.20 26.35
N ILE A 371 -4.74 0.16 26.25
CA ILE A 371 -5.83 -0.78 26.46
C ILE A 371 -5.99 -1.62 25.18
N PRO A 372 -5.83 -2.96 25.26
CA PRO A 372 -6.01 -3.82 24.09
C PRO A 372 -7.42 -3.74 23.53
N LEU A 373 -7.55 -3.99 22.22
CA LEU A 373 -8.86 -4.22 21.64
C LEU A 373 -9.45 -5.55 22.18
N PRO A 374 -10.78 -5.66 22.33
CA PRO A 374 -11.42 -6.81 22.97
C PRO A 374 -11.20 -8.20 22.36
#